data_AF-A0A8H9KYA2-F1
#
_entry.id   AF-A0A8H9KYA2-F1
#
_cell.length_a   1.000
_cell.length_b   1.000
_cell.length_c   1.000
_cell.angle_alpha   90.00
_cell.angle_beta   90.00
_cell.angle_gamma   90.00
#
_symmetry.space_group_name_H-M   'P 1'
#
loop_
_entity.id
_entity.type
_entity.pdbx_description
1 polymer ?
#
loop_
_entity_poly.entity_id
_entity_poly.type
_entity_poly.pdbx_seq_one_letter_code
_entity_poly.pdbx_strand_id
1 'polypeptide(L)'
;MKTMKKNFKLYIGLAILGFASSCAPSLDEMETSKGSADFSKFIAVGNSLTSGYADNGLYLEGQKVAFPNLIAEQLKAVGGGEFTSPFFTEAQANGSGYIQLKSLIDGNPVMEPVTTNLAIRGANPLGKPLYTKHTDPIQNLGVPGMRLDMAFAENIGTVYGNPYFERLLPEGTPAKLKYIEYAVSHEHTFFTFWLGNNDVLGYATNGAAPSDDPTKKLLDIPTFEFTYNTFINELTKGGSKGVVATIPDVTTIPFFNTVTTARLNAAVEAETGGEAKNVYIATKTGPRVATDADLFILTFPTSLLGKPNAQQIPYGVHPLNPIDDQFVLDKAEIAEVSGRVKAFNERIKSIAEAKQLAVADVYSFLNKVKAGYNYNGVHISAAFITGNAFSLDGVHLTPMGNAIVANLFIDAINSKYDANVTKVDISKYRGVKYPN
;
A
#
# COMPACT_ATOMS: atom_id res chain seq x y z
N MET A 1 -80.06 12.36 6.17
CA MET A 1 -79.49 11.78 7.42
C MET A 1 -79.73 10.26 7.57
N LYS A 2 -79.80 9.48 6.48
CA LYS A 2 -79.99 8.00 6.53
C LYS A 2 -78.83 7.18 5.93
N THR A 3 -77.90 7.82 5.21
CA THR A 3 -76.72 7.19 4.60
C THR A 3 -75.49 7.15 5.52
N MET A 4 -75.37 8.03 6.52
CA MET A 4 -74.24 8.01 7.46
C MET A 4 -74.30 6.88 8.50
N LYS A 5 -75.48 6.30 8.80
CA LYS A 5 -75.61 5.24 9.82
C LYS A 5 -75.20 3.85 9.33
N LYS A 6 -75.15 3.61 8.01
CA LYS A 6 -74.87 2.27 7.46
C LYS A 6 -73.37 1.93 7.40
N ASN A 7 -72.51 2.94 7.49
CA ASN A 7 -71.06 2.78 7.35
C ASN A 7 -70.30 3.00 8.67
N PHE A 8 -70.98 3.25 9.80
CA PHE A 8 -70.33 3.50 11.08
C PHE A 8 -69.47 2.31 11.57
N LYS A 9 -69.91 1.07 11.32
CA LYS A 9 -69.11 -0.13 11.59
C LYS A 9 -67.91 -0.30 10.64
N LEU A 10 -68.03 0.20 9.41
CA LEU A 10 -66.94 0.20 8.42
C LEU A 10 -65.87 1.23 8.81
N TYR A 11 -66.27 2.40 9.32
CA TYR A 11 -65.34 3.43 9.80
C TYR A 11 -64.64 3.03 11.12
N ILE A 12 -65.32 2.31 12.02
CA ILE A 12 -64.69 1.72 13.21
C ILE A 12 -63.72 0.60 12.81
N GLY A 13 -64.08 -0.24 11.83
CA GLY A 13 -63.18 -1.28 11.30
C GLY A 13 -61.92 -0.72 10.65
N LEU A 14 -62.04 0.36 9.85
CA LEU A 14 -60.91 1.08 9.26
C LEU A 14 -60.07 1.83 10.30
N ALA A 15 -60.69 2.37 11.35
CA ALA A 15 -59.96 2.97 12.46
C ALA A 15 -59.15 1.94 13.26
N ILE A 16 -59.69 0.73 13.49
CA ILE A 16 -58.98 -0.34 14.22
C ILE A 16 -57.85 -0.95 13.36
N LEU A 17 -58.01 -1.04 12.03
CA LEU A 17 -56.91 -1.42 11.12
C LEU A 17 -55.82 -0.34 10.99
N GLY A 18 -56.15 0.93 11.24
CA GLY A 18 -55.17 2.03 11.27
C GLY A 18 -54.34 2.11 12.56
N PHE A 19 -54.81 1.50 13.67
CA PHE A 19 -54.07 1.45 14.94
C PHE A 19 -53.27 0.16 15.15
N ALA A 20 -53.44 -0.86 14.29
CA ALA A 20 -52.68 -2.11 14.36
C ALA A 20 -51.39 -2.12 13.50
N SER A 21 -51.05 -1.02 12.83
CA SER A 21 -49.84 -0.88 11.99
C SER A 21 -48.82 0.13 12.54
N SER A 22 -48.93 0.53 13.81
CA SER A 22 -48.03 1.51 14.44
C SER A 22 -46.71 0.94 14.98
N CYS A 23 -46.44 -0.37 14.82
CA CYS A 23 -45.05 -0.81 14.85
C CYS A 23 -44.43 -0.42 13.51
N ALA A 24 -44.00 0.83 13.38
CA ALA A 24 -42.88 1.11 12.51
C ALA A 24 -41.79 0.10 12.92
N PRO A 25 -41.30 -0.77 12.02
CA PRO A 25 -40.10 -1.53 12.36
C PRO A 25 -39.06 -0.48 12.71
N SER A 26 -38.64 -0.42 13.97
CA SER A 26 -37.37 0.20 14.27
C SER A 26 -36.37 -0.61 13.45
N LEU A 27 -35.71 0.05 12.50
CA LEU A 27 -34.44 -0.48 12.06
C LEU A 27 -33.62 -0.48 13.36
N ASP A 28 -33.37 -1.65 13.92
CA ASP A 28 -32.34 -1.79 14.94
C ASP A 28 -31.07 -1.33 14.23
N GLU A 29 -30.71 -0.05 14.44
CA GLU A 29 -29.39 0.43 14.08
C GLU A 29 -28.44 -0.48 14.83
N MET A 30 -27.72 -1.33 14.10
CA MET A 30 -26.73 -2.19 14.72
C MET A 30 -25.77 -1.28 15.48
N GLU A 31 -25.84 -1.32 16.81
CA GLU A 31 -25.02 -0.46 17.65
C GLU A 31 -23.54 -0.75 17.39
N THR A 32 -22.74 0.29 17.29
CA THR A 32 -21.30 0.15 17.13
C THR A 32 -20.70 -0.51 18.37
N SER A 33 -19.85 -1.51 18.18
CA SER A 33 -19.29 -2.30 19.28
C SER A 33 -17.83 -2.64 19.03
N LYS A 34 -17.03 -2.73 20.10
CA LYS A 34 -15.65 -3.25 20.03
C LYS A 34 -15.56 -4.77 20.09
N GLY A 35 -16.71 -5.43 20.33
CA GLY A 35 -16.75 -6.87 20.59
C GLY A 35 -15.80 -7.23 21.71
N SER A 36 -14.91 -8.18 21.44
CA SER A 36 -13.91 -8.66 22.38
C SER A 36 -12.57 -7.90 22.35
N ALA A 37 -12.40 -6.90 21.48
CA ALA A 37 -11.14 -6.13 21.35
C ALA A 37 -11.06 -4.95 22.33
N ASP A 38 -9.84 -4.46 22.57
CA ASP A 38 -9.58 -3.25 23.34
C ASP A 38 -8.75 -2.26 22.52
N PHE A 39 -9.42 -1.24 21.98
CA PHE A 39 -8.80 -0.24 21.10
C PHE A 39 -8.21 0.97 21.85
N SER A 40 -8.19 0.95 23.18
CA SER A 40 -7.77 2.11 23.99
C SER A 40 -6.33 2.57 23.73
N LYS A 41 -5.42 1.65 23.39
CA LYS A 41 -4.05 1.95 22.94
C LYS A 41 -3.77 1.24 21.62
N PHE A 42 -4.19 1.86 20.51
CA PHE A 42 -3.96 1.36 19.16
C PHE A 42 -2.60 1.83 18.61
N ILE A 43 -1.78 0.92 18.09
CA ILE A 43 -0.56 1.23 17.32
C ILE A 43 -0.58 0.59 15.92
N ALA A 44 0.12 1.19 14.97
CA ALA A 44 0.26 0.66 13.62
C ALA A 44 1.73 0.46 13.25
N VAL A 45 2.11 -0.80 13.02
CA VAL A 45 3.46 -1.21 12.63
C VAL A 45 3.46 -1.58 11.16
N GLY A 46 4.41 -1.05 10.39
CA GLY A 46 4.47 -1.35 8.97
C GLY A 46 5.48 -0.47 8.25
N ASN A 47 5.33 -0.40 6.93
CA ASN A 47 6.27 0.27 6.05
C ASN A 47 5.69 1.56 5.43
N SER A 48 6.08 1.85 4.19
CA SER A 48 5.60 2.96 3.38
C SER A 48 4.07 3.07 3.35
N LEU A 49 3.36 1.95 3.16
CA LEU A 49 1.89 1.92 3.10
C LEU A 49 1.24 2.36 4.42
N THR A 50 1.84 1.98 5.55
CA THR A 50 1.40 2.35 6.90
C THR A 50 1.69 3.83 7.20
N SER A 51 2.80 4.34 6.69
CA SER A 51 3.22 5.73 6.92
C SER A 51 2.43 6.79 6.13
N GLY A 52 1.71 6.38 5.07
CA GLY A 52 1.07 7.31 4.13
C GLY A 52 2.00 7.78 3.00
N TYR A 53 3.03 7.00 2.67
CA TYR A 53 3.86 7.25 1.49
C TYR A 53 3.03 7.05 0.22
N ALA A 54 3.12 7.98 -0.72
CA ALA A 54 2.42 7.95 -2.00
C ALA A 54 3.18 8.79 -3.02
N ASP A 55 2.91 8.59 -4.31
CA ASP A 55 3.47 9.44 -5.37
C ASP A 55 5.00 9.59 -5.27
N ASN A 56 5.69 8.50 -4.93
CA ASN A 56 7.13 8.46 -4.71
C ASN A 56 7.65 9.40 -3.59
N GLY A 57 6.83 9.69 -2.58
CA GLY A 57 7.21 10.53 -1.44
C GLY A 57 6.42 10.28 -0.16
N LEU A 58 6.99 10.69 0.97
CA LEU A 58 6.25 10.88 2.21
C LEU A 58 5.95 12.38 2.36
N TYR A 59 4.67 12.74 2.40
CA TYR A 59 4.22 14.13 2.50
C TYR A 59 2.93 14.23 3.30
N LEU A 60 2.61 15.43 3.79
CA LEU A 60 1.59 15.64 4.83
C LEU A 60 0.20 15.15 4.43
N GLU A 61 -0.25 15.45 3.21
CA GLU A 61 -1.56 15.00 2.73
C GLU A 61 -1.65 13.45 2.72
N GLY A 62 -0.63 12.77 2.19
CA GLY A 62 -0.53 11.31 2.21
C GLY A 62 -0.54 10.74 3.63
N GLN A 63 0.19 11.36 4.55
CA GLN A 63 0.18 10.96 5.97
C GLN A 63 -1.21 11.09 6.60
N LYS A 64 -1.92 12.20 6.38
CA LYS A 64 -3.26 12.46 6.97
C LYS A 64 -4.28 11.40 6.58
N VAL A 65 -4.14 10.79 5.40
CA VAL A 65 -5.05 9.77 4.88
C VAL A 65 -4.47 8.36 4.88
N ALA A 66 -3.32 8.14 5.53
CA ALA A 66 -2.76 6.80 5.70
C ALA A 66 -3.81 5.88 6.37
N PHE A 67 -3.93 4.64 5.89
CA PHE A 67 -4.98 3.73 6.36
C PHE A 67 -5.07 3.59 7.90
N PRO A 68 -3.98 3.64 8.70
CA PRO A 68 -4.10 3.56 10.16
C PRO A 68 -4.81 4.76 10.78
N ASN A 69 -4.59 5.97 10.26
CA ASN A 69 -5.31 7.17 10.73
C ASN A 69 -6.81 7.04 10.46
N LEU A 70 -7.17 6.46 9.30
CA LEU A 70 -8.56 6.23 8.93
C LEU A 70 -9.23 5.17 9.81
N ILE A 71 -8.51 4.08 10.12
CA ILE A 71 -8.98 3.07 11.08
C ILE A 71 -9.18 3.70 12.45
N ALA A 72 -8.17 4.42 12.97
CA ALA A 72 -8.22 5.03 14.29
C ALA A 72 -9.42 5.97 14.45
N GLU A 73 -9.74 6.75 13.42
CA GLU A 73 -10.92 7.62 13.43
C GLU A 73 -12.23 6.81 13.58
N GLN A 74 -12.36 5.66 12.92
CA GLN A 74 -13.53 4.77 13.11
C GLN A 74 -13.52 4.11 14.50
N LEU A 75 -12.35 3.76 15.03
CA LEU A 75 -12.24 3.13 16.35
C LEU A 75 -12.70 4.04 17.50
N LYS A 76 -12.62 5.37 17.36
CA LYS A 76 -13.12 6.32 18.38
C LYS A 76 -14.57 6.05 18.78
N ALA A 77 -15.43 5.67 17.82
CA ALA A 77 -16.84 5.37 18.07
C ALA A 77 -17.06 4.15 18.97
N VAL A 78 -16.05 3.28 19.11
CA VAL A 78 -16.12 2.03 19.89
C VAL A 78 -15.09 1.98 21.03
N GLY A 79 -14.64 3.14 21.49
CA GLY A 79 -13.69 3.26 22.61
C GLY A 79 -12.22 3.22 22.23
N GLY A 80 -11.89 3.56 20.99
CA GLY A 80 -10.53 3.83 20.54
C GLY A 80 -9.94 5.07 21.21
N GLY A 81 -8.66 5.00 21.58
CA GLY A 81 -7.93 6.12 22.16
C GLY A 81 -7.39 7.11 21.13
N GLU A 82 -6.57 8.04 21.61
CA GLU A 82 -5.82 8.96 20.76
C GLU A 82 -4.88 8.21 19.82
N PHE A 83 -4.79 8.67 18.58
CA PHE A 83 -3.90 8.12 17.57
C PHE A 83 -3.25 9.25 16.80
N THR A 84 -1.92 9.32 16.89
CA THR A 84 -1.13 10.35 16.21
C THR A 84 -0.12 9.71 15.27
N SER A 85 0.15 10.40 14.17
CA SER A 85 1.18 10.05 13.21
C SER A 85 2.29 11.10 13.23
N PRO A 86 3.51 10.77 12.76
CA PRO A 86 4.62 11.72 12.71
C PRO A 86 4.44 12.73 11.57
N PHE A 87 3.41 13.57 11.63
CA PHE A 87 3.06 14.50 10.56
C PHE A 87 4.19 15.50 10.30
N PHE A 88 4.44 15.79 9.02
CA PHE A 88 5.15 17.01 8.66
C PHE A 88 4.29 18.24 9.01
N THR A 89 4.94 19.35 9.33
CA THR A 89 4.22 20.61 9.58
C THR A 89 3.65 21.18 8.28
N GLU A 90 2.69 22.10 8.36
CA GLU A 90 2.18 22.79 7.17
C GLU A 90 3.27 23.57 6.42
N ALA A 91 4.26 24.12 7.15
CA ALA A 91 5.43 24.77 6.54
C ALA A 91 6.33 23.79 5.77
N GLN A 92 6.21 22.49 6.05
CA GLN A 92 6.96 21.40 5.45
C GLN A 92 6.03 20.37 4.79
N ALA A 93 4.87 20.82 4.29
CA ALA A 93 3.79 19.93 3.86
C ALA A 93 4.21 18.93 2.76
N ASN A 94 5.24 19.27 1.96
CA ASN A 94 5.72 18.39 0.89
C ASN A 94 6.76 17.36 1.39
N GLY A 95 7.17 17.40 2.66
CA GLY A 95 7.91 16.33 3.31
C GLY A 95 9.21 15.97 2.59
N SER A 96 9.32 14.74 2.12
CA SER A 96 10.47 14.27 1.34
C SER A 96 10.54 14.80 -0.10
N GLY A 97 9.47 15.48 -0.56
CA GLY A 97 9.15 15.65 -1.96
C GLY A 97 8.39 14.44 -2.49
N TYR A 98 7.66 14.62 -3.58
CA TYR A 98 6.85 13.61 -4.28
C TYR A 98 6.72 14.00 -5.76
N ILE A 99 6.12 13.15 -6.59
CA ILE A 99 5.80 13.46 -8.00
C ILE A 99 4.33 13.87 -8.14
N GLN A 100 4.03 14.81 -9.03
CA GLN A 100 2.66 15.17 -9.36
C GLN A 100 2.41 15.08 -10.87
N LEU A 101 1.15 14.84 -11.24
CA LEU A 101 0.72 14.85 -12.63
C LEU A 101 0.60 16.30 -13.09
N LYS A 102 1.50 16.72 -13.97
CA LYS A 102 1.56 18.08 -14.52
C LYS A 102 0.54 18.28 -15.65
N SER A 103 0.48 17.32 -16.57
CA SER A 103 -0.38 17.38 -17.76
C SER A 103 -0.52 16.00 -18.39
N LEU A 104 -1.51 15.87 -19.28
CA LEU A 104 -1.60 14.78 -20.25
C LEU A 104 -1.27 15.34 -21.63
N ILE A 105 -0.27 14.78 -22.31
CA ILE A 105 0.06 15.11 -23.70
C ILE A 105 -0.26 13.88 -24.55
N ASP A 106 -1.24 14.01 -25.45
CA ASP A 106 -1.73 12.90 -26.29
C ASP A 106 -2.12 11.65 -25.47
N GLY A 107 -2.73 11.87 -24.31
CA GLY A 107 -3.11 10.81 -23.36
C GLY A 107 -1.94 10.23 -22.55
N ASN A 108 -0.70 10.66 -22.77
CA ASN A 108 0.47 10.25 -21.99
C ASN A 108 0.69 11.18 -20.81
N PRO A 109 0.99 10.64 -19.61
CA PRO A 109 1.21 11.47 -18.44
C PRO A 109 2.59 12.12 -18.44
N VAL A 110 2.60 13.42 -18.12
CA VAL A 110 3.80 14.18 -17.81
C VAL A 110 3.83 14.42 -16.31
N MET A 111 4.84 13.89 -15.65
CA MET A 111 5.06 14.08 -14.22
C MET A 111 6.08 15.17 -13.97
N GLU A 112 6.00 15.82 -12.81
CA GLU A 112 7.05 16.70 -12.31
C GLU A 112 7.29 16.49 -10.82
N PRO A 113 8.54 16.68 -10.34
CA PRO A 113 8.84 16.58 -8.92
C PRO A 113 8.37 17.84 -8.17
N VAL A 114 7.81 17.64 -6.99
CA VAL A 114 7.50 18.71 -6.03
C VAL A 114 8.65 18.81 -5.04
N THR A 115 9.40 19.91 -5.13
CA THR A 115 10.66 20.11 -4.38
C THR A 115 10.67 21.35 -3.49
N THR A 116 9.52 21.99 -3.27
CA THR A 116 9.34 23.14 -2.38
C THR A 116 8.81 22.69 -1.02
N ASN A 117 8.89 23.51 0.03
CA ASN A 117 8.35 23.22 1.37
C ASN A 117 8.73 21.83 1.90
N LEU A 118 10.00 21.46 1.70
CA LEU A 118 10.53 20.16 2.08
C LEU A 118 10.85 20.13 3.58
N ALA A 119 10.72 18.95 4.16
CA ALA A 119 11.15 18.64 5.52
C ALA A 119 12.61 18.19 5.55
N ILE A 120 13.52 18.80 4.78
CA ILE A 120 14.94 18.40 4.73
C ILE A 120 15.73 19.29 5.70
N ARG A 121 16.41 18.66 6.68
CA ARG A 121 17.24 19.36 7.67
C ARG A 121 18.73 19.39 7.32
N GLY A 122 19.14 18.65 6.30
CA GLY A 122 20.52 18.54 5.84
C GLY A 122 20.74 17.28 5.02
N ALA A 123 22.00 16.97 4.72
CA ALA A 123 22.41 15.72 4.09
C ALA A 123 23.30 14.90 5.04
N ASN A 124 23.22 13.59 4.96
CA ASN A 124 24.15 12.69 5.63
C ASN A 124 25.52 12.66 4.92
N PRO A 125 26.54 11.99 5.47
CA PRO A 125 27.86 11.92 4.85
C PRO A 125 27.90 11.24 3.46
N LEU A 126 26.83 10.54 3.07
CA LEU A 126 26.65 9.93 1.74
C LEU A 126 25.85 10.82 0.78
N GLY A 127 25.56 12.08 1.16
CA GLY A 127 24.80 13.02 0.36
C GLY A 127 23.29 12.73 0.27
N LYS A 128 22.76 11.83 1.10
CA LYS A 128 21.31 11.54 1.17
C LYS A 128 20.62 12.51 2.12
N PRO A 129 19.36 12.90 1.84
CA PRO A 129 18.64 13.84 2.70
C PRO A 129 18.36 13.24 4.08
N LEU A 130 18.50 14.08 5.11
CA LEU A 130 17.98 13.84 6.46
C LEU A 130 16.71 14.66 6.63
N TYR A 131 15.65 14.04 7.14
CA TYR A 131 14.36 14.70 7.30
C TYR A 131 14.21 15.36 8.66
N THR A 132 13.43 16.42 8.81
CA THR A 132 13.14 17.04 10.12
C THR A 132 12.66 15.97 11.11
N LYS A 133 13.28 15.94 12.30
CA LYS A 133 12.95 14.97 13.34
C LYS A 133 11.53 15.19 13.86
N HIS A 134 10.89 14.11 14.26
CA HIS A 134 9.60 14.09 14.95
C HIS A 134 9.71 13.11 16.11
N THR A 135 9.85 13.63 17.33
CA THR A 135 10.13 12.84 18.54
C THR A 135 8.99 12.85 19.55
N ASP A 136 7.87 13.50 19.21
CA ASP A 136 6.67 13.44 20.02
C ASP A 136 6.10 12.02 20.02
N PRO A 137 5.36 11.60 21.07
CA PRO A 137 4.74 10.30 21.11
C PRO A 137 3.81 10.08 19.91
N ILE A 138 3.96 8.94 19.23
CA ILE A 138 3.18 8.57 18.05
C ILE A 138 2.62 7.15 18.17
N GLN A 139 1.58 6.85 17.40
CA GLN A 139 0.98 5.51 17.29
C GLN A 139 1.12 4.92 15.89
N ASN A 140 1.24 5.77 14.86
CA ASN A 140 1.63 5.31 13.53
C ASN A 140 3.15 5.16 13.43
N LEU A 141 3.61 3.92 13.53
CA LEU A 141 5.02 3.55 13.50
C LEU A 141 5.49 3.14 12.10
N GLY A 142 4.71 3.45 11.05
CA GLY A 142 5.07 3.12 9.67
C GLY A 142 6.37 3.77 9.21
N VAL A 143 7.31 2.99 8.67
CA VAL A 143 8.59 3.48 8.15
C VAL A 143 8.76 3.11 6.67
N PRO A 144 8.77 4.10 5.75
CA PRO A 144 9.02 3.82 4.33
C PRO A 144 10.28 3.01 4.08
N GLY A 145 10.16 1.99 3.21
CA GLY A 145 11.25 1.08 2.86
C GLY A 145 11.58 0.01 3.91
N MET A 146 10.94 0.00 5.09
CA MET A 146 11.19 -1.01 6.12
C MET A 146 10.86 -2.43 5.63
N ARG A 147 11.76 -3.37 5.91
CA ARG A 147 11.66 -4.82 5.71
C ARG A 147 11.69 -5.53 7.05
N LEU A 148 11.37 -6.82 7.08
CA LEU A 148 11.47 -7.61 8.31
C LEU A 148 12.92 -7.81 8.74
N ASP A 149 13.82 -8.18 7.85
CA ASP A 149 15.25 -8.33 8.17
C ASP A 149 15.86 -7.03 8.72
N MET A 150 15.54 -5.89 8.09
CA MET A 150 15.92 -4.56 8.56
C MET A 150 15.39 -4.24 9.95
N ALA A 151 14.18 -4.68 10.31
CA ALA A 151 13.58 -4.37 11.61
C ALA A 151 14.41 -4.90 12.79
N PHE A 152 15.25 -5.92 12.55
CA PHE A 152 16.14 -6.56 13.53
C PHE A 152 17.61 -6.15 13.39
N ALA A 153 17.94 -5.32 12.41
CA ALA A 153 19.31 -4.88 12.17
C ALA A 153 19.66 -3.65 13.02
N GLU A 154 20.88 -3.64 13.54
CA GLU A 154 21.47 -2.45 14.16
C GLU A 154 21.79 -1.39 13.08
N ASN A 155 22.07 -0.17 13.51
CA ASN A 155 22.43 0.98 12.69
C ASN A 155 21.33 1.53 11.76
N ILE A 156 20.17 0.84 11.62
CA ILE A 156 19.07 1.28 10.74
C ILE A 156 18.49 2.64 11.18
N GLY A 157 18.54 2.97 12.46
CA GLY A 157 18.10 4.28 12.99
C GLY A 157 19.13 5.40 12.91
N THR A 158 20.32 5.14 12.36
CA THR A 158 21.40 6.14 12.26
C THR A 158 21.26 6.99 10.99
N VAL A 159 22.07 8.05 10.88
CA VAL A 159 22.17 8.86 9.65
C VAL A 159 22.66 8.08 8.42
N TYR A 160 23.20 6.88 8.58
CA TYR A 160 23.58 5.98 7.49
C TYR A 160 22.49 4.95 7.14
N GLY A 161 21.49 4.81 8.00
CA GLY A 161 20.41 3.85 7.86
C GLY A 161 19.21 4.41 7.10
N ASN A 162 18.01 4.07 7.58
CA ASN A 162 16.76 4.52 7.00
C ASN A 162 16.43 5.94 7.49
N PRO A 163 16.43 6.97 6.62
CA PRO A 163 16.21 8.36 7.04
C PRO A 163 14.81 8.61 7.61
N TYR A 164 13.83 7.76 7.29
CA TYR A 164 12.50 7.87 7.85
C TYR A 164 12.40 7.28 9.26
N PHE A 165 13.19 6.25 9.60
CA PHE A 165 13.28 5.78 10.98
C PHE A 165 14.14 6.70 11.82
N GLU A 166 15.29 7.13 11.28
CA GLU A 166 16.21 8.08 11.92
C GLU A 166 15.49 9.35 12.39
N ARG A 167 14.52 9.86 11.61
CA ARG A 167 13.77 11.05 12.00
C ARG A 167 12.87 10.85 13.22
N LEU A 168 12.48 9.61 13.54
CA LEU A 168 11.60 9.29 14.67
C LEU A 168 12.37 9.11 15.99
N LEU A 169 13.69 9.15 15.92
CA LEU A 169 14.57 8.92 17.06
C LEU A 169 15.14 10.25 17.56
N PRO A 170 15.21 10.49 18.89
CA PRO A 170 15.94 11.62 19.45
C PRO A 170 17.39 11.69 18.98
N GLU A 171 17.98 12.88 19.06
CA GLU A 171 19.43 13.01 18.87
C GLU A 171 20.18 12.18 19.92
N GLY A 172 21.27 11.51 19.50
CA GLY A 172 22.08 10.67 20.38
C GLY A 172 21.49 9.28 20.71
N THR A 173 20.39 8.87 20.08
CA THR A 173 19.88 7.48 20.20
C THR A 173 20.98 6.47 19.84
N PRO A 174 21.23 5.42 20.66
CA PRO A 174 22.28 4.45 20.40
C PRO A 174 22.10 3.74 19.05
N ALA A 175 23.20 3.61 18.31
CA ALA A 175 23.20 2.96 16.99
C ALA A 175 22.71 1.50 17.02
N LYS A 176 22.81 0.83 18.17
CA LYS A 176 22.32 -0.54 18.38
C LYS A 176 20.80 -0.67 18.51
N LEU A 177 20.05 0.44 18.66
CA LEU A 177 18.60 0.39 18.77
C LEU A 177 18.00 -0.14 17.46
N LYS A 178 17.26 -1.23 17.55
CA LYS A 178 16.56 -1.84 16.42
C LYS A 178 15.15 -1.28 16.29
N TYR A 179 14.58 -1.32 15.09
CA TYR A 179 13.22 -0.85 14.89
C TYR A 179 12.19 -1.69 15.67
N ILE A 180 12.39 -3.01 15.78
CA ILE A 180 11.53 -3.85 16.63
C ILE A 180 11.51 -3.35 18.09
N GLU A 181 12.67 -3.02 18.66
CA GLU A 181 12.78 -2.53 20.05
C GLU A 181 12.08 -1.17 20.22
N TYR A 182 12.18 -0.30 19.22
CA TYR A 182 11.41 0.95 19.17
C TYR A 182 9.90 0.70 19.07
N ALA A 183 9.46 -0.23 18.22
CA ALA A 183 8.04 -0.49 18.04
C ALA A 183 7.39 -1.10 19.29
N VAL A 184 8.07 -2.06 19.93
CA VAL A 184 7.55 -2.77 21.12
C VAL A 184 7.61 -1.93 22.39
N SER A 185 8.40 -0.85 22.42
CA SER A 185 8.41 0.09 23.56
C SER A 185 7.16 0.98 23.61
N HIS A 186 6.36 1.00 22.54
CA HIS A 186 5.06 1.67 22.53
C HIS A 186 4.02 0.75 23.16
N GLU A 187 3.60 1.06 24.38
CA GLU A 187 2.52 0.33 25.06
C GLU A 187 1.25 0.32 24.22
N HIS A 188 0.65 -0.86 24.06
CA HIS A 188 -0.53 -1.04 23.22
C HIS A 188 -1.44 -2.14 23.77
N THR A 189 -2.72 -2.04 23.42
CA THR A 189 -3.76 -3.06 23.66
C THR A 189 -4.25 -3.66 22.34
N PHE A 190 -4.06 -2.92 21.24
CA PHE A 190 -4.38 -3.34 19.89
C PHE A 190 -3.33 -2.90 18.88
N PHE A 191 -3.08 -3.70 17.85
CA PHE A 191 -2.18 -3.30 16.77
C PHE A 191 -2.67 -3.68 15.36
N THR A 192 -2.21 -2.94 14.36
CA THR A 192 -2.16 -3.41 12.96
C THR A 192 -0.71 -3.66 12.57
N PHE A 193 -0.43 -4.76 11.86
CA PHE A 193 0.91 -5.11 11.39
C PHE A 193 0.92 -5.41 9.89
N TRP A 194 1.72 -4.66 9.13
CA TRP A 194 1.86 -4.86 7.67
C TRP A 194 3.30 -4.67 7.15
N LEU A 195 4.26 -5.34 7.79
CA LEU A 195 5.60 -5.59 7.22
C LEU A 195 5.60 -6.88 6.38
N GLY A 196 6.56 -7.00 5.46
CA GLY A 196 6.66 -8.12 4.51
C GLY A 196 6.62 -7.68 3.03
N ASN A 197 6.03 -6.53 2.72
CA ASN A 197 5.87 -6.10 1.32
C ASN A 197 7.22 -5.80 0.65
N ASN A 198 8.12 -5.09 1.34
CA ASN A 198 9.44 -4.72 0.81
C ASN A 198 10.42 -5.90 0.76
N ASP A 199 10.08 -7.01 1.42
CA ASP A 199 10.83 -8.26 1.44
C ASP A 199 10.75 -8.99 0.09
N VAL A 200 9.81 -8.57 -0.76
CA VAL A 200 9.65 -9.01 -2.16
C VAL A 200 9.79 -7.85 -3.15
N LEU A 201 9.16 -6.70 -2.86
CA LEU A 201 9.03 -5.60 -3.82
C LEU A 201 10.38 -5.11 -4.35
N GLY A 202 11.38 -4.91 -3.49
CA GLY A 202 12.68 -4.38 -3.89
C GLY A 202 13.42 -5.24 -4.92
N TYR A 203 13.28 -6.57 -4.83
CA TYR A 203 13.79 -7.51 -5.84
C TYR A 203 13.05 -7.38 -7.16
N ALA A 204 11.71 -7.37 -7.11
CA ALA A 204 10.87 -7.24 -8.29
C ALA A 204 11.15 -5.93 -9.04
N THR A 205 11.20 -4.80 -8.32
CA THR A 205 11.38 -3.46 -8.93
C THR A 205 12.80 -3.22 -9.44
N ASN A 206 13.75 -4.06 -9.06
CA ASN A 206 15.10 -4.09 -9.64
C ASN A 206 15.20 -5.03 -10.86
N GLY A 207 14.06 -5.46 -11.41
CA GLY A 207 14.01 -6.40 -12.54
C GLY A 207 14.63 -7.75 -12.22
N ALA A 208 14.59 -8.20 -10.95
CA ALA A 208 15.22 -9.45 -10.49
C ALA A 208 16.74 -9.56 -10.78
N ALA A 209 17.35 -8.46 -11.23
CA ALA A 209 18.75 -8.41 -11.63
C ALA A 209 19.67 -8.60 -10.42
N PRO A 210 20.86 -9.22 -10.62
CA PRO A 210 21.85 -9.36 -9.57
C PRO A 210 22.19 -8.03 -8.89
N SER A 211 22.24 -8.04 -7.55
CA SER A 211 22.59 -6.86 -6.77
C SER A 211 23.30 -7.26 -5.48
N ASP A 212 24.28 -6.47 -5.04
CA ASP A 212 24.88 -6.60 -3.71
C ASP A 212 24.04 -5.93 -2.63
N ASP A 213 23.10 -5.06 -3.03
CA ASP A 213 22.17 -4.41 -2.13
C ASP A 213 21.18 -5.45 -1.56
N PRO A 214 21.18 -5.71 -0.25
CA PRO A 214 20.28 -6.69 0.36
C PRO A 214 18.79 -6.30 0.23
N THR A 215 18.49 -5.00 0.05
CA THR A 215 17.12 -4.51 -0.10
C THR A 215 16.51 -4.90 -1.45
N LYS A 216 17.36 -5.25 -2.42
CA LYS A 216 17.01 -5.70 -3.77
C LYS A 216 17.01 -7.22 -3.91
N LYS A 217 16.99 -7.96 -2.78
CA LYS A 217 16.92 -9.43 -2.74
C LYS A 217 15.63 -9.89 -2.12
N LEU A 218 15.11 -11.03 -2.57
CA LEU A 218 14.00 -11.70 -1.89
C LEU A 218 14.48 -12.20 -0.53
N LEU A 219 13.78 -11.83 0.55
CA LEU A 219 14.06 -12.40 1.87
C LEU A 219 13.77 -13.91 1.85
N ASP A 220 14.65 -14.76 2.35
CA ASP A 220 14.39 -16.20 2.38
C ASP A 220 13.26 -16.57 3.35
N ILE A 221 12.58 -17.69 3.08
CA ILE A 221 11.40 -18.12 3.83
C ILE A 221 11.73 -18.39 5.32
N PRO A 222 12.80 -19.10 5.68
CA PRO A 222 13.18 -19.28 7.09
C PRO A 222 13.41 -17.96 7.84
N THR A 223 14.14 -17.02 7.25
CA THR A 223 14.38 -15.70 7.88
C THR A 223 13.08 -14.91 8.02
N PHE A 224 12.22 -14.92 7.00
CA PHE A 224 10.89 -14.29 7.07
C PHE A 224 10.06 -14.89 8.21
N GLU A 225 9.93 -16.22 8.27
CA GLU A 225 9.14 -16.89 9.30
C GLU A 225 9.67 -16.59 10.71
N PHE A 226 10.99 -16.65 10.90
CA PHE A 226 11.62 -16.35 12.18
C PHE A 226 11.38 -14.90 12.63
N THR A 227 11.68 -13.93 11.77
CA THR A 227 11.57 -12.50 12.08
C THR A 227 10.11 -12.07 12.27
N TYR A 228 9.21 -12.52 11.40
CA TYR A 228 7.77 -12.25 11.50
C TYR A 228 7.19 -12.84 12.79
N ASN A 229 7.45 -14.12 13.08
CA ASN A 229 6.95 -14.77 14.29
C ASN A 229 7.50 -14.08 15.55
N THR A 230 8.78 -13.71 15.57
CA THR A 230 9.39 -13.00 16.69
C THR A 230 8.72 -11.65 16.93
N PHE A 231 8.48 -10.86 15.89
CA PHE A 231 7.83 -9.56 16.04
C PHE A 231 6.38 -9.70 16.54
N ILE A 232 5.61 -10.61 15.95
CA ILE A 232 4.23 -10.87 16.41
C ILE A 232 4.20 -11.42 17.84
N ASN A 233 5.16 -12.24 18.24
CA ASN A 233 5.29 -12.70 19.62
C ASN A 233 5.45 -11.52 20.58
N GLU A 234 6.30 -10.54 20.26
CA GLU A 234 6.48 -9.33 21.07
C GLU A 234 5.21 -8.49 21.14
N LEU A 235 4.56 -8.22 20.00
CA LEU A 235 3.33 -7.41 19.94
C LEU A 235 2.11 -8.09 20.58
N THR A 236 2.16 -9.40 20.83
CA THR A 236 1.08 -10.13 21.51
C THR A 236 1.40 -10.42 22.98
N LYS A 237 2.56 -9.98 23.48
CA LYS A 237 2.87 -10.06 24.92
C LYS A 237 1.80 -9.29 25.71
N GLY A 238 1.36 -9.87 26.81
CA GLY A 238 0.29 -9.30 27.63
C GLY A 238 -1.13 -9.50 27.08
N GLY A 239 -1.30 -10.27 25.98
CA GLY A 239 -2.62 -10.61 25.44
C GLY A 239 -3.20 -9.60 24.46
N SER A 240 -2.38 -8.66 23.98
CA SER A 240 -2.78 -7.67 22.96
C SER A 240 -3.31 -8.35 21.70
N LYS A 241 -4.44 -7.84 21.22
CA LYS A 241 -5.09 -8.30 19.98
C LYS A 241 -4.58 -7.47 18.80
N GLY A 242 -4.88 -7.91 17.58
CA GLY A 242 -4.45 -7.14 16.42
C GLY A 242 -4.84 -7.74 15.09
N VAL A 243 -4.50 -7.02 14.04
CA VAL A 243 -4.75 -7.41 12.65
C VAL A 243 -3.43 -7.47 11.92
N VAL A 244 -3.17 -8.59 11.26
CA VAL A 244 -2.10 -8.68 10.26
C VAL A 244 -2.68 -8.58 8.86
N ALA A 245 -1.89 -8.15 7.88
CA ALA A 245 -2.32 -8.13 6.48
C ALA A 245 -1.45 -9.03 5.60
N THR A 246 -2.09 -9.67 4.63
CA THR A 246 -1.37 -10.41 3.58
C THR A 246 -0.63 -9.43 2.65
N ILE A 247 0.51 -9.87 2.12
CA ILE A 247 1.31 -9.17 1.13
C ILE A 247 0.61 -9.30 -0.22
N PRO A 248 0.35 -8.21 -0.95
CA PRO A 248 -0.29 -8.28 -2.25
C PRO A 248 0.65 -8.85 -3.32
N ASP A 249 0.08 -9.34 -4.41
CA ASP A 249 0.89 -9.73 -5.57
C ASP A 249 1.51 -8.49 -6.21
N VAL A 250 2.77 -8.23 -5.91
CA VAL A 250 3.50 -7.06 -6.38
C VAL A 250 3.65 -7.02 -7.90
N THR A 251 3.49 -8.15 -8.61
CA THR A 251 3.55 -8.20 -10.08
C THR A 251 2.28 -7.67 -10.76
N THR A 252 1.23 -7.39 -9.98
CA THR A 252 -0.08 -6.97 -10.51
C THR A 252 -0.35 -5.46 -10.41
N ILE A 253 0.54 -4.73 -9.74
CA ILE A 253 0.42 -3.29 -9.52
C ILE A 253 0.74 -2.49 -10.79
N PRO A 254 0.31 -1.22 -10.90
CA PRO A 254 0.58 -0.40 -12.07
C PRO A 254 2.06 -0.30 -12.44
N PHE A 255 2.96 -0.40 -11.47
CA PHE A 255 4.41 -0.42 -11.70
C PHE A 255 4.85 -1.47 -12.75
N PHE A 256 4.14 -2.59 -12.87
CA PHE A 256 4.50 -3.68 -13.81
C PHE A 256 3.50 -3.86 -14.96
N ASN A 257 2.32 -3.24 -14.90
CA ASN A 257 1.26 -3.47 -15.89
C ASN A 257 1.06 -2.28 -16.86
N THR A 258 1.75 -1.16 -16.66
CA THR A 258 1.57 0.07 -17.43
C THR A 258 2.37 0.10 -18.72
N VAL A 259 3.64 -0.31 -18.66
CA VAL A 259 4.52 -0.43 -19.83
C VAL A 259 4.37 -1.86 -20.34
N THR A 260 3.67 -2.03 -21.46
CA THR A 260 3.36 -3.36 -22.01
C THR A 260 4.24 -3.68 -23.21
N THR A 261 4.50 -4.98 -23.44
CA THR A 261 5.17 -5.48 -24.64
C THR A 261 4.52 -4.96 -25.91
N ALA A 262 3.18 -4.98 -25.99
CA ALA A 262 2.43 -4.44 -27.11
C ALA A 262 2.72 -2.95 -27.37
N ARG A 263 2.77 -2.12 -26.32
CA ARG A 263 3.07 -0.69 -26.44
C ARG A 263 4.51 -0.46 -26.91
N LEU A 264 5.46 -1.23 -26.40
CA LEU A 264 6.87 -1.12 -26.82
C LEU A 264 7.07 -1.59 -28.27
N ASN A 265 6.46 -2.69 -28.66
CA ASN A 265 6.50 -3.19 -30.04
C ASN A 265 5.92 -2.18 -31.03
N ALA A 266 4.78 -1.56 -30.70
CA ALA A 266 4.18 -0.51 -31.52
C ALA A 266 5.10 0.73 -31.64
N ALA A 267 5.79 1.11 -30.56
CA ALA A 267 6.75 2.21 -30.59
C ALA A 267 7.97 1.90 -31.48
N VAL A 268 8.50 0.67 -31.41
CA VAL A 268 9.60 0.22 -32.28
C VAL A 268 9.18 0.16 -33.74
N GLU A 269 8.00 -0.39 -34.04
CA GLU A 269 7.48 -0.47 -35.41
C GLU A 269 7.30 0.91 -36.03
N ALA A 270 6.77 1.87 -35.26
CA ALA A 270 6.62 3.26 -35.69
C ALA A 270 7.97 3.95 -35.93
N GLU A 271 8.92 3.83 -35.00
CA GLU A 271 10.22 4.52 -35.08
C GLU A 271 11.12 3.97 -36.21
N THR A 272 11.03 2.67 -36.47
CA THR A 272 11.86 1.99 -37.49
C THR A 272 11.21 1.92 -38.86
N GLY A 273 10.02 2.52 -39.06
CA GLY A 273 9.29 2.42 -40.32
C GLY A 273 8.90 0.97 -40.68
N GLY A 274 8.77 0.09 -39.68
CA GLY A 274 8.43 -1.32 -39.84
C GLY A 274 9.62 -2.29 -40.04
N GLU A 275 10.87 -1.80 -40.04
CA GLU A 275 12.05 -2.67 -40.14
C GLU A 275 12.20 -3.62 -38.94
N ALA A 276 11.81 -3.14 -37.75
CA ALA A 276 11.73 -3.97 -36.56
C ALA A 276 10.31 -3.90 -35.96
N LYS A 277 9.86 -5.04 -35.40
CA LYS A 277 8.50 -5.18 -34.87
C LYS A 277 8.43 -5.59 -33.41
N ASN A 278 9.57 -6.01 -32.86
CA ASN A 278 9.63 -6.60 -31.54
C ASN A 278 10.79 -6.02 -30.75
N VAL A 279 10.57 -5.83 -29.45
CA VAL A 279 11.66 -5.58 -28.52
C VAL A 279 12.34 -6.87 -28.08
N TYR A 280 13.65 -6.78 -27.84
CA TYR A 280 14.48 -7.83 -27.26
C TYR A 280 14.79 -7.48 -25.80
N ILE A 281 14.76 -8.49 -24.93
CA ILE A 281 15.11 -8.37 -23.52
C ILE A 281 16.28 -9.29 -23.19
N ALA A 282 17.14 -8.85 -22.27
CA ALA A 282 18.11 -9.70 -21.62
C ALA A 282 17.37 -10.65 -20.67
N THR A 283 17.86 -11.87 -20.55
CA THR A 283 17.38 -12.85 -19.55
C THR A 283 18.55 -13.69 -19.09
N LYS A 284 18.36 -14.48 -18.02
CA LYS A 284 19.37 -15.42 -17.51
C LYS A 284 19.83 -16.46 -18.54
N THR A 285 19.01 -16.80 -19.53
CA THR A 285 19.34 -17.78 -20.59
C THR A 285 19.83 -17.14 -21.89
N GLY A 286 19.98 -15.81 -21.90
CA GLY A 286 20.41 -15.01 -23.03
C GLY A 286 19.32 -14.13 -23.62
N PRO A 287 19.67 -13.22 -24.54
CA PRO A 287 18.71 -12.29 -25.12
C PRO A 287 17.65 -12.99 -25.97
N ARG A 288 16.40 -12.55 -25.85
CA ARG A 288 15.28 -13.06 -26.66
C ARG A 288 14.24 -11.98 -26.93
N VAL A 289 13.35 -12.25 -27.86
CA VAL A 289 12.16 -11.42 -28.08
C VAL A 289 11.29 -11.41 -26.82
N ALA A 290 10.80 -10.24 -26.42
CA ALA A 290 9.84 -10.10 -25.34
C ALA A 290 8.47 -10.67 -25.73
N THR A 291 7.73 -11.13 -24.72
CA THR A 291 6.39 -11.71 -24.85
C THR A 291 5.42 -10.98 -23.95
N ASP A 292 4.12 -11.22 -24.09
CA ASP A 292 3.10 -10.67 -23.18
C ASP A 292 3.17 -11.28 -21.77
N ALA A 293 4.03 -12.27 -21.55
CA ALA A 293 4.31 -12.84 -20.24
C ALA A 293 5.43 -12.09 -19.49
N ASP A 294 6.11 -11.13 -20.12
CA ASP A 294 7.16 -10.31 -19.50
C ASP A 294 6.59 -8.99 -19.00
N LEU A 295 7.08 -8.48 -17.87
CA LEU A 295 6.58 -7.26 -17.23
C LEU A 295 7.66 -6.18 -17.18
N PHE A 296 7.42 -5.07 -17.88
CA PHE A 296 8.33 -3.92 -17.85
C PHE A 296 8.01 -3.00 -16.68
N ILE A 297 9.04 -2.44 -16.06
CA ILE A 297 8.87 -1.49 -14.97
C ILE A 297 8.35 -0.14 -15.50
N LEU A 298 7.51 0.53 -14.71
CA LEU A 298 6.92 1.83 -15.04
C LEU A 298 7.98 2.89 -15.33
N THR A 299 9.14 2.79 -14.65
CA THR A 299 10.27 3.72 -14.80
C THR A 299 11.23 3.33 -15.92
N PHE A 300 10.85 2.41 -16.82
CA PHE A 300 11.67 2.06 -17.98
C PHE A 300 11.94 3.33 -18.82
N PRO A 301 13.22 3.70 -19.06
CA PRO A 301 13.55 4.91 -19.80
C PRO A 301 13.31 4.71 -21.29
N THR A 302 12.06 4.85 -21.74
CA THR A 302 11.66 4.67 -23.15
C THR A 302 12.48 5.49 -24.13
N SER A 303 13.06 6.63 -23.70
CA SER A 303 14.00 7.43 -24.50
C SER A 303 15.31 6.72 -24.87
N LEU A 304 15.63 5.56 -24.29
CA LEU A 304 16.76 4.73 -24.69
C LEU A 304 16.42 3.81 -25.87
N LEU A 305 15.15 3.49 -26.07
CA LEU A 305 14.72 2.56 -27.10
C LEU A 305 15.14 3.06 -28.49
N GLY A 306 15.76 2.18 -29.27
CA GLY A 306 16.30 2.51 -30.59
C GLY A 306 17.65 3.24 -30.59
N LYS A 307 18.12 3.78 -29.46
CA LYS A 307 19.42 4.47 -29.42
C LYS A 307 20.58 3.49 -29.70
N PRO A 308 21.48 3.79 -30.64
CA PRO A 308 22.58 2.90 -30.97
C PRO A 308 23.63 2.84 -29.86
N ASN A 309 24.20 1.65 -29.63
CA ASN A 309 25.43 1.49 -28.86
C ASN A 309 26.68 1.86 -29.70
N ALA A 310 27.88 1.64 -29.15
CA ALA A 310 29.14 1.93 -29.82
C ALA A 310 29.30 1.18 -31.16
N GLN A 311 28.68 0.02 -31.31
CA GLN A 311 28.67 -0.80 -32.54
C GLN A 311 27.51 -0.45 -33.49
N GLN A 312 26.82 0.68 -33.26
CA GLN A 312 25.65 1.12 -34.03
C GLN A 312 24.45 0.16 -33.97
N ILE A 313 24.36 -0.68 -32.93
CA ILE A 313 23.25 -1.60 -32.74
C ILE A 313 22.18 -0.90 -31.88
N PRO A 314 20.93 -0.79 -32.35
CA PRO A 314 19.85 -0.08 -31.63
C PRO A 314 19.42 -0.81 -30.34
N TYR A 315 19.31 -0.07 -29.23
CA TYR A 315 18.94 -0.59 -27.91
C TYR A 315 17.50 -1.09 -27.88
N GLY A 316 17.31 -2.27 -27.33
CA GLY A 316 16.04 -2.99 -27.22
C GLY A 316 15.47 -3.50 -28.55
N VAL A 317 16.09 -3.22 -29.70
CA VAL A 317 15.58 -3.58 -31.04
C VAL A 317 16.35 -4.74 -31.67
N HIS A 318 17.47 -5.16 -31.05
CA HIS A 318 18.32 -6.23 -31.55
C HIS A 318 18.85 -7.10 -30.38
N PRO A 319 19.02 -8.43 -30.55
CA PRO A 319 19.47 -9.31 -29.47
C PRO A 319 20.88 -9.02 -28.95
N LEU A 320 21.74 -8.35 -29.72
CA LEU A 320 23.07 -7.90 -29.28
C LEU A 320 23.06 -6.57 -28.51
N ASN A 321 21.90 -5.93 -28.39
CA ASN A 321 21.72 -4.75 -27.55
C ASN A 321 20.30 -4.76 -26.96
N PRO A 322 19.94 -5.78 -26.16
CA PRO A 322 18.57 -5.93 -25.66
C PRO A 322 18.28 -4.93 -24.53
N ILE A 323 17.02 -4.81 -24.13
CA ILE A 323 16.62 -4.13 -22.90
C ILE A 323 17.25 -4.86 -21.71
N ASP A 324 17.87 -4.12 -20.81
CA ASP A 324 18.57 -4.67 -19.65
C ASP A 324 17.59 -5.35 -18.67
N ASP A 325 18.06 -6.42 -18.05
CA ASP A 325 17.34 -7.25 -17.06
C ASP A 325 16.70 -6.40 -15.95
N GLN A 326 17.39 -5.34 -15.49
CA GLN A 326 16.89 -4.44 -14.45
C GLN A 326 15.56 -3.71 -14.78
N PHE A 327 15.14 -3.70 -16.05
CA PHE A 327 13.93 -3.01 -16.51
C PHE A 327 12.75 -3.94 -16.82
N VAL A 328 12.95 -5.25 -16.74
CA VAL A 328 11.95 -6.25 -17.13
C VAL A 328 12.02 -7.47 -16.22
N LEU A 329 10.88 -7.93 -15.73
CA LEU A 329 10.77 -9.25 -15.14
C LEU A 329 10.37 -10.24 -16.21
N ASP A 330 11.17 -11.29 -16.38
CA ASP A 330 10.80 -12.38 -17.26
C ASP A 330 9.78 -13.33 -16.60
N LYS A 331 9.17 -14.21 -17.41
CA LYS A 331 8.18 -15.18 -16.92
C LYS A 331 8.65 -16.04 -15.74
N ALA A 332 9.92 -16.43 -15.68
CA ALA A 332 10.45 -17.26 -14.60
C ALA A 332 10.61 -16.43 -13.32
N GLU A 333 11.02 -15.18 -13.44
CA GLU A 333 11.20 -14.25 -12.32
C GLU A 333 9.85 -13.81 -11.74
N ILE A 334 8.84 -13.63 -12.59
CA ILE A 334 7.46 -13.40 -12.16
C ILE A 334 6.97 -14.58 -11.31
N ALA A 335 7.23 -15.82 -11.76
CA ALA A 335 6.87 -17.02 -11.01
C ALA A 335 7.63 -17.12 -9.68
N GLU A 336 8.90 -16.71 -9.63
CA GLU A 336 9.71 -16.64 -8.41
C GLU A 336 9.13 -15.63 -7.41
N VAL A 337 8.82 -14.42 -7.88
CA VAL A 337 8.24 -13.32 -7.09
C VAL A 337 6.87 -13.73 -6.54
N SER A 338 5.93 -14.13 -7.39
CA SER A 338 4.59 -14.56 -6.96
C SER A 338 4.65 -15.80 -6.07
N GLY A 339 5.59 -16.72 -6.32
CA GLY A 339 5.85 -17.87 -5.46
C GLY A 339 6.30 -17.45 -4.05
N ARG A 340 7.20 -16.48 -3.94
CA ARG A 340 7.65 -15.93 -2.65
C ARG A 340 6.52 -15.25 -1.87
N VAL A 341 5.70 -14.44 -2.54
CA VAL A 341 4.53 -13.78 -1.92
C VAL A 341 3.57 -14.81 -1.33
N LYS A 342 3.25 -15.87 -2.08
CA LYS A 342 2.36 -16.94 -1.60
C LYS A 342 2.92 -17.63 -0.36
N ALA A 343 4.20 -18.01 -0.40
CA ALA A 343 4.87 -18.64 0.73
C ALA A 343 4.86 -17.75 1.98
N PHE A 344 5.12 -16.45 1.84
CA PHE A 344 5.04 -15.50 2.96
C PHE A 344 3.61 -15.37 3.50
N ASN A 345 2.61 -15.29 2.63
CA ASN A 345 1.21 -15.20 3.03
C ASN A 345 0.72 -16.45 3.77
N GLU A 346 1.22 -17.63 3.42
CA GLU A 346 0.96 -18.86 4.19
C GLU A 346 1.52 -18.76 5.61
N ARG A 347 2.74 -18.23 5.78
CA ARG A 347 3.34 -17.99 7.11
C ARG A 347 2.59 -16.93 7.91
N ILE A 348 2.22 -15.82 7.29
CA ILE A 348 1.41 -14.76 7.92
C ILE A 348 0.11 -15.36 8.47
N LYS A 349 -0.62 -16.13 7.65
CA LYS A 349 -1.89 -16.75 8.04
C LYS A 349 -1.71 -17.76 9.18
N SER A 350 -0.70 -18.62 9.09
CA SER A 350 -0.40 -19.63 10.12
C SER A 350 -0.03 -18.98 11.47
N ILE A 351 0.82 -17.96 11.46
CA ILE A 351 1.23 -17.24 12.68
C ILE A 351 0.03 -16.48 13.27
N ALA A 352 -0.80 -15.84 12.42
CA ALA A 352 -2.01 -15.16 12.87
C ALA A 352 -3.02 -16.11 13.51
N GLU A 353 -3.22 -17.30 12.94
CA GLU A 353 -4.09 -18.33 13.50
C GLU A 353 -3.59 -18.79 14.88
N ALA A 354 -2.29 -19.11 15.00
CA ALA A 354 -1.67 -19.50 16.25
C ALA A 354 -1.76 -18.44 17.35
N LYS A 355 -1.84 -17.16 16.97
CA LYS A 355 -1.97 -16.01 17.86
C LYS A 355 -3.40 -15.47 17.99
N GLN A 356 -4.36 -16.12 17.35
CA GLN A 356 -5.75 -15.68 17.31
C GLN A 356 -5.92 -14.21 16.86
N LEU A 357 -5.10 -13.79 15.89
CA LEU A 357 -5.16 -12.46 15.27
C LEU A 357 -6.16 -12.44 14.11
N ALA A 358 -6.63 -11.24 13.78
CA ALA A 358 -7.40 -11.02 12.57
C ALA A 358 -6.45 -10.98 11.35
N VAL A 359 -6.96 -11.36 10.18
CA VAL A 359 -6.20 -11.29 8.91
C VAL A 359 -6.97 -10.46 7.89
N ALA A 360 -6.42 -9.31 7.53
CA ALA A 360 -6.89 -8.53 6.39
C ALA A 360 -6.30 -9.13 5.10
N ASP A 361 -7.14 -9.80 4.29
CA ASP A 361 -6.67 -10.48 3.07
C ASP A 361 -6.54 -9.52 1.87
N VAL A 362 -5.54 -8.64 1.94
CA VAL A 362 -5.22 -7.66 0.89
C VAL A 362 -4.77 -8.34 -0.41
N TYR A 363 -4.06 -9.47 -0.33
CA TYR A 363 -3.66 -10.27 -1.50
C TYR A 363 -4.86 -10.68 -2.36
N SER A 364 -5.87 -11.30 -1.73
CA SER A 364 -7.06 -11.74 -2.45
C SER A 364 -7.87 -10.56 -3.00
N PHE A 365 -7.91 -9.45 -2.25
CA PHE A 365 -8.62 -8.25 -2.69
C PHE A 365 -7.97 -7.58 -3.91
N LEU A 366 -6.66 -7.30 -3.87
CA LEU A 366 -5.99 -6.60 -4.97
C LEU A 366 -5.91 -7.44 -6.26
N ASN A 367 -5.89 -8.77 -6.15
CA ASN A 367 -6.04 -9.65 -7.31
C ASN A 367 -7.42 -9.49 -8.02
N LYS A 368 -8.48 -9.11 -7.30
CA LYS A 368 -9.77 -8.76 -7.91
C LYS A 368 -9.72 -7.37 -8.55
N VAL A 369 -9.07 -6.42 -7.89
CA VAL A 369 -8.90 -5.04 -8.40
C VAL A 369 -8.15 -5.02 -9.74
N LYS A 370 -7.23 -5.97 -9.98
CA LYS A 370 -6.53 -6.12 -11.26
C LYS A 370 -7.47 -6.10 -12.47
N ALA A 371 -8.62 -6.78 -12.38
CA ALA A 371 -9.59 -6.91 -13.48
C ALA A 371 -10.63 -5.76 -13.53
N GLY A 372 -10.57 -4.83 -12.58
CA GLY A 372 -11.63 -3.86 -12.31
C GLY A 372 -12.63 -4.41 -11.28
N TYR A 373 -12.92 -3.61 -10.27
CA TYR A 373 -13.78 -3.96 -9.15
C TYR A 373 -14.67 -2.77 -8.78
N ASN A 374 -15.94 -3.03 -8.46
CA ASN A 374 -16.85 -2.00 -7.97
C ASN A 374 -16.94 -2.13 -6.45
N TYR A 375 -16.33 -1.18 -5.74
CA TYR A 375 -16.38 -1.10 -4.28
C TYR A 375 -17.44 -0.07 -3.88
N ASN A 376 -18.56 -0.51 -3.32
CA ASN A 376 -19.66 0.36 -2.89
C ASN A 376 -20.08 1.41 -3.95
N GLY A 377 -20.18 0.98 -5.21
CA GLY A 377 -20.57 1.85 -6.33
C GLY A 377 -19.44 2.68 -6.94
N VAL A 378 -18.22 2.63 -6.40
CA VAL A 378 -17.03 3.27 -6.98
C VAL A 378 -16.22 2.25 -7.76
N HIS A 379 -15.91 2.55 -9.02
CA HIS A 379 -15.04 1.71 -9.83
C HIS A 379 -13.57 1.94 -9.48
N ILE A 380 -12.86 0.85 -9.21
CA ILE A 380 -11.42 0.82 -8.94
C ILE A 380 -10.74 -0.25 -9.79
N SER A 381 -9.51 0.00 -10.21
CA SER A 381 -8.69 -0.97 -10.94
C SER A 381 -7.19 -0.74 -10.72
N ALA A 382 -6.37 -1.65 -11.22
CA ALA A 382 -4.92 -1.48 -11.28
C ALA A 382 -4.45 -0.67 -12.51
N ALA A 383 -5.35 0.09 -13.16
CA ALA A 383 -4.97 0.98 -14.25
C ALA A 383 -4.21 2.20 -13.70
N PHE A 384 -3.08 2.52 -14.31
CA PHE A 384 -2.28 3.68 -13.92
C PHE A 384 -3.05 4.98 -14.13
N ILE A 385 -3.03 5.86 -13.13
CA ILE A 385 -3.69 7.19 -13.09
C ILE A 385 -5.23 7.14 -13.05
N THR A 386 -5.87 6.27 -13.82
CA THR A 386 -7.33 6.23 -13.98
C THR A 386 -8.02 5.16 -13.12
N GLY A 387 -7.26 4.23 -12.53
CA GLY A 387 -7.79 3.12 -11.73
C GLY A 387 -8.18 3.48 -10.30
N ASN A 388 -7.99 4.73 -9.87
CA ASN A 388 -8.33 5.28 -8.55
C ASN A 388 -7.61 4.69 -7.33
N ALA A 389 -7.12 3.44 -7.35
CA ALA A 389 -6.56 2.78 -6.17
C ALA A 389 -5.08 3.11 -5.91
N PHE A 390 -4.28 3.26 -6.98
CA PHE A 390 -2.83 3.43 -6.90
C PHE A 390 -2.39 4.83 -7.30
N SER A 391 -1.37 5.33 -6.60
CA SER A 391 -0.76 6.65 -6.75
C SER A 391 0.20 6.69 -7.96
N LEU A 392 0.81 7.85 -8.20
CA LEU A 392 1.61 8.13 -9.40
C LEU A 392 2.93 7.34 -9.49
N ASP A 393 3.37 6.70 -8.40
CA ASP A 393 4.51 5.77 -8.45
C ASP A 393 4.11 4.36 -8.90
N GLY A 394 2.82 4.08 -9.09
CA GLY A 394 2.32 2.78 -9.51
C GLY A 394 2.48 1.67 -8.48
N VAL A 395 2.85 2.00 -7.24
CA VAL A 395 3.09 1.04 -6.14
C VAL A 395 2.19 1.34 -4.95
N HIS A 396 2.23 2.58 -4.47
CA HIS A 396 1.53 3.00 -3.26
C HIS A 396 0.10 3.45 -3.57
N LEU A 397 -0.69 3.60 -2.51
CA LEU A 397 -2.12 3.85 -2.61
C LEU A 397 -2.43 5.34 -2.70
N THR A 398 -3.49 5.67 -3.43
CA THR A 398 -4.14 7.00 -3.35
C THR A 398 -4.83 7.18 -1.99
N PRO A 399 -5.36 8.38 -1.67
CA PRO A 399 -6.26 8.54 -0.53
C PRO A 399 -7.45 7.56 -0.57
N MET A 400 -8.06 7.34 -1.74
CA MET A 400 -9.13 6.35 -1.90
C MET A 400 -8.65 4.92 -1.66
N GLY A 401 -7.46 4.55 -2.18
CA GLY A 401 -6.86 3.25 -1.93
C GLY A 401 -6.59 2.98 -0.45
N ASN A 402 -6.14 3.99 0.30
CA ASN A 402 -5.97 3.90 1.75
C ASN A 402 -7.31 3.71 2.48
N ALA A 403 -8.38 4.40 2.08
CA ALA A 403 -9.71 4.22 2.65
C ALA A 403 -10.27 2.80 2.41
N ILE A 404 -10.03 2.24 1.23
CA ILE A 404 -10.39 0.86 0.90
C ILE A 404 -9.62 -0.12 1.79
N VAL A 405 -8.30 0.06 1.92
CA VAL A 405 -7.49 -0.79 2.80
C VAL A 405 -7.92 -0.67 4.25
N ALA A 406 -8.21 0.53 4.75
CA ALA A 406 -8.76 0.73 6.09
C ALA A 406 -10.03 -0.12 6.31
N ASN A 407 -10.92 -0.18 5.32
CA ASN A 407 -12.10 -1.03 5.38
C ASN A 407 -11.80 -2.53 5.37
N LEU A 408 -10.74 -2.99 4.68
CA LEU A 408 -10.32 -4.41 4.73
C LEU A 408 -9.85 -4.79 6.13
N PHE A 409 -9.14 -3.89 6.80
CA PHE A 409 -8.74 -4.09 8.20
C PHE A 409 -9.95 -4.05 9.13
N ILE A 410 -10.88 -3.10 8.96
CA ILE A 410 -12.12 -3.03 9.74
C ILE A 410 -12.97 -4.29 9.55
N ASP A 411 -13.07 -4.81 8.32
CA ASP A 411 -13.75 -6.07 8.04
C ASP A 411 -13.13 -7.25 8.80
N ALA A 412 -11.79 -7.32 8.82
CA ALA A 412 -11.07 -8.34 9.57
C ALA A 412 -11.28 -8.20 11.09
N ILE A 413 -11.31 -6.96 11.61
CA ILE A 413 -11.59 -6.66 13.02
C ILE A 413 -12.99 -7.15 13.39
N ASN A 414 -14.00 -6.70 12.65
CA ASN A 414 -15.40 -7.02 12.88
C ASN A 414 -15.62 -8.54 12.87
N SER A 415 -15.07 -9.22 11.85
CA SER A 415 -15.19 -10.67 11.72
C SER A 415 -14.47 -11.45 12.82
N LYS A 416 -13.26 -11.04 13.23
CA LYS A 416 -12.45 -11.81 14.19
C LYS A 416 -12.89 -11.60 15.63
N TYR A 417 -13.27 -10.38 15.97
CA TYR A 417 -13.47 -9.96 17.35
C TYR A 417 -14.93 -9.77 17.73
N ASP A 418 -15.86 -10.10 16.83
CA ASP A 418 -17.29 -9.85 16.98
C ASP A 418 -17.58 -8.37 17.25
N ALA A 419 -16.84 -7.52 16.54
CA ALA A 419 -16.96 -6.07 16.62
C ALA A 419 -17.89 -5.54 15.51
N ASN A 420 -18.38 -4.33 15.71
CA ASN A 420 -19.18 -3.60 14.73
C ASN A 420 -18.62 -2.17 14.60
N VAL A 421 -17.42 -2.07 14.04
CA VAL A 421 -16.78 -0.80 13.70
C VAL A 421 -17.28 -0.34 12.34
N THR A 422 -17.72 0.92 12.26
CA THR A 422 -18.20 1.52 11.02
C THR A 422 -17.08 1.62 9.98
N LYS A 423 -17.44 1.45 8.70
CA LYS A 423 -16.51 1.59 7.58
C LYS A 423 -16.32 3.04 7.19
N VAL A 424 -15.13 3.33 6.67
CA VAL A 424 -14.79 4.57 6.00
C VAL A 424 -15.59 4.69 4.69
N ASP A 425 -16.25 5.82 4.49
CA ASP A 425 -16.85 6.19 3.21
C ASP A 425 -15.76 6.57 2.21
N ILE A 426 -15.47 5.65 1.28
CA ILE A 426 -14.39 5.81 0.32
C ILE A 426 -14.64 6.94 -0.71
N SER A 427 -15.91 7.33 -0.91
CA SER A 427 -16.26 8.36 -1.91
C SER A 427 -15.79 9.76 -1.53
N LYS A 428 -15.47 9.97 -0.24
CA LYS A 428 -14.90 11.21 0.29
C LYS A 428 -13.41 11.39 0.00
N TYR A 429 -12.77 10.36 -0.55
CA TYR A 429 -11.33 10.35 -0.79
C TYR A 429 -11.06 10.32 -2.30
N ARG A 430 -10.14 11.17 -2.74
CA ARG A 430 -9.76 11.26 -4.16
C ARG A 430 -8.90 10.07 -4.61
N GLY A 431 -8.97 9.78 -5.90
CA GLY A 431 -7.94 9.02 -6.60
C GLY A 431 -6.70 9.89 -6.87
N VAL A 432 -6.05 9.66 -8.01
CA VAL A 432 -4.97 10.53 -8.50
C VAL A 432 -5.50 11.93 -8.74
N LYS A 433 -4.74 12.94 -8.29
CA LYS A 433 -5.07 14.35 -8.51
C LYS A 433 -4.68 14.73 -9.93
N TYR A 434 -5.64 15.22 -10.70
CA TYR A 434 -5.41 15.79 -12.02
C TYR A 434 -5.00 17.26 -11.91
N PRO A 435 -4.20 17.77 -12.85
CA PRO A 435 -3.97 19.20 -12.98
C PRO A 435 -5.30 19.92 -13.24
N ASN A 436 -5.43 21.13 -12.69
CA ASN A 436 -6.62 21.98 -12.89
C ASN A 436 -6.70 22.53 -14.30
#